data_AF-A0A7Z9WTM7-F1
#
_entry.id   AF-A0A7Z9WTM7-F1
#
_cell.length_a   1.000
_cell.length_b   1.000
_cell.length_c   1.000
_cell.angle_alpha   90.00
_cell.angle_beta   90.00
_cell.angle_gamma   90.00
#
_symmetry.space_group_name_H-M   'P 1'
#
loop_
_entity.id
_entity.type
_entity.pdbx_description
1 polymer ?
#
loop_
_entity_poly.entity_id
_entity_poly.type
_entity_poly.pdbx_seq_one_letter_code
_entity_poly.pdbx_strand_id
1 'polypeptide(L)' 'MPQIDPDKLTPHQRAICIEGGTEPPFSSPLVHEKRNGTYHCVACNTPLFSSTAKFDS' A
#
# COMPACT_ATOMS: atom_id res chain seq x y z
N MET A 1 8.78 -1.38 -17.83
CA MET A 1 9.19 -1.47 -16.42
C MET A 1 8.41 -0.43 -15.64
N PRO A 2 7.68 -0.81 -14.57
CA PRO A 2 6.91 0.15 -13.80
C PRO A 2 7.83 1.26 -13.30
N GLN A 3 7.51 2.51 -13.66
CA GLN A 3 8.26 3.68 -13.19
C GLN A 3 7.81 3.92 -11.74
N ILE A 4 8.72 3.71 -10.78
CA ILE A 4 8.50 4.13 -9.40
C ILE A 4 8.92 5.59 -9.30
N ASP A 5 7.98 6.47 -8.92
CA ASP A 5 8.24 7.89 -8.70
C ASP A 5 8.46 8.16 -7.20
N PRO A 6 9.71 8.18 -6.70
CA PRO A 6 9.99 8.35 -5.28
C PRO A 6 9.60 9.73 -4.73
N ASP A 7 9.43 10.74 -5.61
CA ASP A 7 9.01 12.10 -5.25
C ASP A 7 7.53 12.16 -4.82
N LYS A 8 6.71 11.21 -5.28
CA LYS A 8 5.28 11.12 -4.91
C LYS A 8 5.04 10.32 -3.63
N LEU A 9 6.06 9.66 -3.08
CA LEU A 9 5.91 8.84 -1.89
C LEU A 9 6.24 9.65 -0.65
N THR A 10 5.40 9.53 0.37
CA THR A 10 5.74 10.04 1.71
C THR A 10 7.00 9.34 2.23
N PRO A 11 7.80 9.96 3.11
CA PRO A 11 8.99 9.34 3.67
C PRO A 11 8.71 7.98 4.33
N HIS A 12 7.52 7.82 4.93
CA HIS A 12 7.06 6.55 5.48
C HIS A 12 6.85 5.49 4.40
N GLN A 13 6.09 5.80 3.34
CA GLN A 13 5.86 4.88 2.20
C GLN A 13 7.17 4.52 1.48
N ARG A 14 8.09 5.48 1.38
CA ARG A 14 9.42 5.25 0.81
C ARG A 14 10.25 4.28 1.67
N ALA A 15 10.23 4.44 2.98
CA ALA A 15 10.93 3.53 3.89
C ALA A 15 10.37 2.09 3.80
N ILE A 16 9.06 1.93 3.63
CA ILE A 16 8.43 0.61 3.52
C ILE A 16 8.66 -0.02 2.14
N CYS A 17 8.37 0.72 1.06
CA CYS A 17 8.42 0.18 -0.29
C CYS A 17 9.84 0.06 -0.86
N ILE A 18 10.78 0.90 -0.41
CA ILE A 18 12.16 0.94 -0.95
C ILE A 18 13.17 0.40 0.06
N GLU A 19 13.06 0.80 1.33
CA GLU A 19 14.05 0.43 2.37
C GLU A 19 13.68 -0.89 3.09
N GLY A 20 12.57 -1.53 2.71
CA GLY A 20 12.11 -2.78 3.32
C GLY A 20 11.59 -2.62 4.75
N GLY A 21 11.22 -1.40 5.15
CA GLY A 21 10.65 -1.11 6.46
C GLY A 21 9.29 -1.76 6.65
N THR A 22 8.90 -1.97 7.91
CA THR A 22 7.59 -2.50 8.28
C THR A 22 6.77 -1.41 8.94
N GLU A 23 5.49 -1.29 8.56
CA GLU A 23 4.57 -0.35 9.20
C GLU A 23 4.30 -0.77 10.64
N PRO A 24 4.16 0.18 11.58
CA PRO A 24 3.70 -0.14 12.92
C PRO A 24 2.30 -0.78 12.87
N PRO A 25 2.01 -1.75 13.76
CA PRO A 25 0.74 -2.46 13.75
C PRO A 25 -0.44 -1.48 13.90
N PHE A 26 -1.54 -1.76 13.20
CA PHE A 26 -2.77 -0.94 13.19
C PHE A 26 -2.62 0.51 12.70
N SER A 27 -1.47 0.90 12.14
CA SER A 27 -1.23 2.29 11.75
C SER A 27 -1.67 2.62 10.32
N SER A 28 -1.95 1.61 9.49
CA SER A 28 -2.38 1.88 8.11
C SER A 28 -3.89 2.22 8.07
N PRO A 29 -4.28 3.31 7.37
CA PRO A 29 -5.69 3.69 7.24
C PRO A 29 -6.52 2.63 6.50
N LEU A 30 -5.85 1.70 5.82
CA LEU A 30 -6.46 0.59 5.09
C LEU A 30 -6.73 -0.65 5.97
N VAL A 31 -6.26 -0.69 7.23
CA VAL A 31 -6.53 -1.81 8.16
C VAL A 31 -8.03 -2.02 8.31
N HIS A 32 -8.77 -0.96 8.63
CA HIS A 32 -10.22 -1.02 8.86
C HIS A 32 -11.07 -0.70 7.61
N GLU A 33 -10.43 -0.42 6.47
CA GLU A 33 -11.15 -0.12 5.23
C GLU A 33 -11.81 -1.40 4.69
N LYS A 34 -13.12 -1.32 4.48
CA LYS A 34 -13.98 -2.42 3.96
C LYS A 34 -14.72 -2.02 2.68
N ARG A 35 -14.42 -0.85 2.12
CA ARG A 35 -15.00 -0.42 0.84
C ARG A 35 -14.61 -1.39 -0.29
N ASN A 36 -15.57 -1.66 -1.16
CA ASN A 36 -15.36 -2.42 -2.38
C ASN A 36 -14.50 -1.61 -3.36
N GLY A 37 -13.35 -2.16 -3.73
CA GLY A 37 -12.37 -1.52 -4.59
C GLY A 37 -11.21 -2.45 -4.92
N THR A 38 -10.16 -1.88 -5.51
CA THR A 38 -8.89 -2.59 -5.77
C THR A 38 -7.77 -1.80 -5.11
N TYR A 39 -6.94 -2.49 -4.34
CA TYR A 39 -5.72 -1.98 -3.76
C TYR A 39 -4.68 -1.84 -4.87
N HIS A 40 -4.22 -0.61 -5.08
CA HIS A 40 -3.17 -0.29 -6.01
C HIS A 40 -1.86 -0.06 -5.26
N CYS A 41 -0.75 -0.48 -5.85
CA CYS A 41 0.57 -0.18 -5.33
C CYS A 41 0.79 1.34 -5.30
N VAL A 42 1.16 1.91 -4.16
CA VAL A 42 1.43 3.35 -4.07
C VAL A 42 2.62 3.78 -4.94
N ALA A 43 3.56 2.87 -5.20
CA ALA A 43 4.80 3.18 -5.92
C ALA A 43 4.64 3.18 -7.45
N CYS A 44 3.83 2.26 -7.99
CA CYS A 44 3.67 2.07 -9.44
C CYS A 44 2.23 2.01 -9.92
N ASN A 45 1.26 2.29 -9.03
CA ASN A 45 -0.18 2.28 -9.29
C ASN A 45 -0.72 0.98 -9.90
N THR A 46 0.00 -0.13 -9.76
CA THR A 46 -0.40 -1.43 -10.30
C THR A 46 -1.46 -2.07 -9.40
N PRO A 47 -2.54 -2.65 -9.93
CA PRO A 47 -3.54 -3.35 -9.13
C PRO A 47 -2.91 -4.61 -8.51
N LEU A 48 -2.98 -4.73 -7.18
CA LEU A 48 -2.39 -5.83 -6.42
C LEU A 48 -3.46 -6.77 -5.84
N PHE A 49 -4.40 -6.21 -5.09
CA PHE A 49 -5.39 -7.00 -4.36
C PHE A 49 -6.79 -6.43 -4.58
N SER A 50 -7.79 -7.28 -4.73
CA SER A 50 -9.19 -6.86 -4.74
C SER A 50 -9.72 -6.83 -3.30
N SER A 51 -10.55 -5.84 -2.95
CA SER A 51 -11.17 -5.74 -1.62
C SER A 51 -11.99 -6.99 -1.26
N THR A 52 -12.49 -7.72 -2.25
CA THR A 52 -13.21 -8.99 -2.07
C THR A 52 -12.35 -10.11 -1.49
N ALA A 53 -11.02 -10.03 -1.64
CA ALA A 53 -10.07 -10.99 -1.06
C ALA A 53 -9.46 -10.50 0.27
N LYS A 54 -9.89 -9.34 0.78
CA LYS A 54 -9.44 -8.83 2.07
C LYS A 54 -10.21 -9.51 3.20
N PHE A 55 -9.49 -10.27 4.01
CA PHE A 55 -10.00 -10.86 5.25
C PHE A 55 -9.37 -10.11 6.45
N ASP A 56 -10.15 -9.86 7.51
CA ASP A 56 -9.63 -9.41 8.80
C ASP A 56 -8.86 -10.62 9.41
N SER A 57 -7.54 -10.51 9.53
CA SER A 57 -6.67 -11.52 10.17
C SER A 57 -6.16 -11.03 11.51
#